data_AF-A0A6A3PQK4-F1
#
_entry.id   AF-A0A6A3PQK4-F1
#
_cell.length_a   1.000
_cell.length_b   1.000
_cell.length_c   1.000
_cell.angle_alpha   90.00
_cell.angle_beta   90.00
_cell.angle_gamma   90.00
#
_symmetry.space_group_name_H-M   'P 1'
#
loop_
_entity.id
_entity.type
_entity.pdbx_description
1 polymer ?
#
loop_
_entity_poly.entity_id
_entity_poly.type
_entity_poly.pdbx_seq_one_letter_code
_entity_poly.pdbx_strand_id
1 'polypeptide(L)'
;MLKGDVKTAFRLIPVAPSLAAHFAGSCGDLAIIDLALPFGWTGSPAHYGAFGGVISFLVARESPSSLGPSECDDEPFFSFVRVDDHILLEIDRDNRLILA
;
A
#
# COMPACT_ATOMS: atom_id res chain seq x y z
N MET A 1 10.12 0.91 14.48
CA MET A 1 9.64 0.24 13.24
C MET A 1 8.14 0.44 13.13
N LEU A 2 7.68 1.11 12.07
CA LEU A 2 6.27 1.22 11.73
C LEU A 2 5.95 0.26 10.59
N LYS A 3 4.80 -0.38 10.64
CA LYS A 3 4.32 -1.25 9.57
C LYS A 3 2.87 -0.90 9.24
N GLY A 4 2.55 -0.95 7.95
CA GLY A 4 1.20 -0.74 7.44
C GLY A 4 0.89 -1.81 6.39
N ASP A 5 -0.38 -2.16 6.32
CA ASP A 5 -0.96 -3.00 5.27
C ASP A 5 -2.12 -2.22 4.65
N VAL A 6 -2.14 -2.11 3.32
CA VAL A 6 -3.23 -1.40 2.65
C VAL A 6 -4.41 -2.35 2.45
N LYS A 7 -5.37 -2.24 3.36
CA LYS A 7 -6.62 -3.00 3.29
C LYS A 7 -7.27 -2.86 1.91
N THR A 8 -7.64 -4.01 1.32
CA THR A 8 -8.28 -4.10 -0.01
C THR A 8 -7.48 -3.49 -1.16
N ALA A 9 -6.14 -3.47 -1.06
CA ALA A 9 -5.20 -2.91 -2.04
C ALA A 9 -5.65 -3.03 -3.51
N PHE A 10 -5.90 -4.25 -4.00
CA PHE A 10 -6.25 -4.48 -5.41
C PHE A 10 -7.57 -3.83 -5.82
N ARG A 11 -8.54 -3.72 -4.90
CA ARG A 11 -9.83 -3.07 -5.16
C ARG A 11 -9.70 -1.55 -5.36
N LEU A 12 -8.56 -0.97 -4.97
CA LEU A 12 -8.29 0.46 -5.18
C LEU A 12 -7.88 0.78 -6.62
N ILE A 13 -7.58 -0.23 -7.44
CA ILE A 13 -7.13 -0.04 -8.81
C ILE A 13 -8.26 -0.39 -9.78
N PRO A 14 -8.85 0.59 -10.48
CA PRO A 14 -9.92 0.34 -11.42
C PRO A 14 -9.39 -0.38 -12.67
N VAL A 15 -10.19 -1.30 -13.20
CA VAL A 15 -9.95 -1.95 -14.48
C VAL A 15 -10.48 -1.05 -15.60
N ALA A 16 -9.69 -0.88 -16.66
CA ALA A 16 -10.13 -0.15 -17.84
C ALA A 16 -11.40 -0.80 -18.44
N PRO A 17 -12.42 -0.02 -18.85
CA PRO A 17 -13.68 -0.57 -19.37
C PRO A 17 -13.50 -1.54 -20.55
N SER A 18 -12.53 -1.27 -21.42
CA SER A 18 -12.18 -2.15 -22.55
C SER A 18 -11.63 -3.52 -22.14
N LEU A 19 -11.16 -3.66 -20.90
CA LEU A 19 -10.61 -4.90 -20.35
C LEU A 19 -11.55 -5.58 -19.34
N ALA A 20 -12.59 -4.89 -18.87
CA ALA A 20 -13.46 -5.36 -17.79
C ALA A 20 -14.12 -6.72 -18.12
N ALA A 21 -14.48 -6.95 -19.37
CA ALA A 21 -15.07 -8.23 -19.80
C ALA A 21 -14.14 -9.44 -19.59
N HIS A 22 -12.82 -9.25 -19.53
CA HIS A 22 -11.86 -10.33 -19.21
C HIS A 22 -11.87 -10.74 -17.73
N PHE A 23 -12.48 -9.93 -16.87
CA PHE A 23 -12.66 -10.20 -15.45
C PHE A 23 -14.14 -10.46 -15.12
N ALA A 24 -14.89 -10.96 -16.11
CA ALA A 24 -16.25 -11.39 -15.94
C ALA A 24 -16.34 -12.87 -15.53
N GLY A 25 -17.38 -13.20 -14.77
CA GLY A 25 -17.80 -14.56 -14.44
C GLY A 25 -19.31 -14.63 -14.33
N SER A 26 -19.85 -15.79 -13.94
CA SER A 26 -21.27 -15.98 -13.73
C SER A 26 -21.58 -16.65 -12.39
N CYS A 27 -22.75 -16.34 -11.85
CA CYS A 27 -23.31 -16.99 -10.67
C CYS A 27 -24.81 -17.19 -10.90
N GLY A 28 -25.23 -18.43 -11.17
CA GLY A 28 -26.57 -18.70 -11.68
C GLY A 28 -26.82 -17.97 -13.00
N ASP A 29 -27.94 -17.26 -13.09
CA ASP A 29 -28.34 -16.48 -14.26
C ASP A 29 -27.76 -15.05 -14.29
N LEU A 30 -26.86 -14.71 -13.36
CA LEU A 30 -26.25 -13.39 -13.25
C LEU A 30 -24.83 -13.39 -13.83
N ALA A 31 -24.52 -12.36 -14.63
CA ALA A 31 -23.15 -12.02 -15.00
C ALA A 31 -22.56 -11.08 -13.95
N ILE A 32 -21.34 -11.37 -13.49
CA ILE A 32 -20.58 -10.58 -12.53
C ILE A 32 -19.33 -10.09 -13.24
N ILE A 33 -19.06 -8.78 -13.18
CA ILE A 33 -17.85 -8.18 -13.76
C ILE A 33 -17.10 -7.49 -12.63
N ASP A 34 -15.84 -7.85 -12.39
CA ASP A 34 -15.00 -7.08 -11.47
C ASP A 34 -14.48 -5.83 -12.19
N LEU A 35 -14.80 -4.67 -11.63
CA LEU A 35 -14.40 -3.37 -12.15
C LEU A 35 -13.11 -2.86 -11.50
N ALA A 36 -12.53 -3.64 -10.58
CA ALA A 36 -11.22 -3.41 -10.01
C ALA A 36 -10.33 -4.65 -10.21
N LEU A 37 -9.05 -4.55 -9.87
CA LEU A 37 -8.16 -5.70 -9.96
C LEU A 37 -8.70 -6.84 -9.07
N PRO A 38 -8.99 -8.01 -9.65
CA PRO A 38 -9.64 -9.07 -8.91
C PRO A 38 -8.65 -9.77 -7.97
N PHE A 39 -9.18 -10.30 -6.88
CA PHE A 39 -8.43 -11.20 -6.01
C PHE A 39 -8.16 -12.53 -6.74
N GLY A 40 -6.94 -13.06 -6.62
CA GLY A 40 -6.54 -14.33 -7.24
C GLY A 40 -6.00 -14.21 -8.67
N TRP A 41 -6.08 -13.04 -9.32
CA TRP A 41 -5.38 -12.82 -10.59
C TRP A 41 -3.90 -12.56 -10.35
N THR A 42 -3.04 -13.30 -11.06
CA THR A 42 -1.58 -13.21 -10.92
C THR A 42 -1.01 -11.85 -11.28
N GLY A 43 -1.73 -11.04 -12.06
CA GLY A 43 -1.35 -9.68 -12.40
C GLY A 43 -1.64 -8.65 -11.31
N SER A 44 -2.58 -8.91 -10.41
CA SER A 44 -3.03 -7.92 -9.41
C SER A 44 -1.89 -7.38 -8.53
N PRO A 45 -0.98 -8.22 -7.98
CA PRO A 45 0.15 -7.74 -7.18
C PRO A 45 1.12 -6.85 -7.96
N ALA A 46 1.39 -7.17 -9.23
CA ALA A 46 2.32 -6.40 -10.06
C ALA A 46 1.77 -5.00 -10.38
N HIS A 47 0.48 -4.91 -10.71
CA HIS A 47 -0.18 -3.64 -10.98
C HIS A 47 -0.30 -2.76 -9.73
N TYR A 48 -0.69 -3.34 -8.58
CA TYR A 48 -0.74 -2.58 -7.33
C TYR A 48 0.65 -2.18 -6.85
N GLY A 49 1.67 -3.03 -7.06
CA GLY A 49 3.05 -2.76 -6.64
C GLY A 49 3.63 -1.46 -7.19
N ALA A 50 3.17 -0.98 -8.35
CA ALA A 50 3.53 0.36 -8.85
C ALA A 50 3.05 1.47 -7.89
N PHE A 51 1.82 1.38 -7.39
CA PHE A 51 1.26 2.31 -6.40
C PHE A 51 1.89 2.13 -5.03
N GLY A 52 2.14 0.89 -4.61
CA GLY A 52 2.91 0.61 -3.40
C GLY A 52 4.29 1.28 -3.43
N GLY A 53 4.97 1.21 -4.58
CA GLY A 53 6.23 1.92 -4.81
C GLY A 53 6.11 3.44 -4.65
N VAL A 54 5.06 4.04 -5.21
CA VAL A 54 4.80 5.49 -5.07
C VAL A 54 4.51 5.88 -3.62
N ILE A 55 3.68 5.11 -2.90
CA ILE A 55 3.40 5.34 -1.48
C ILE A 55 4.72 5.29 -0.70
N SER A 56 5.52 4.23 -0.89
CA SER A 56 6.83 4.08 -0.25
C SER A 56 7.77 5.25 -0.54
N PHE A 57 7.80 5.74 -1.78
CA PHE A 57 8.61 6.89 -2.16
C PHE A 57 8.17 8.17 -1.42
N LEU A 58 6.87 8.38 -1.23
CA LEU A 58 6.35 9.51 -0.47
C LEU A 58 6.69 9.36 1.02
N VAL A 59 6.36 8.23 1.63
CA VAL A 59 6.56 8.02 3.08
C VAL A 59 8.03 7.91 3.49
N ALA A 60 8.94 7.58 2.58
CA ALA A 60 10.40 7.61 2.81
C ALA A 60 10.95 9.01 3.12
N ARG A 61 10.17 10.05 2.84
CA ARG A 61 10.56 11.46 3.06
C ARG A 61 9.96 12.01 4.35
N GLU A 62 9.11 11.25 5.00
CA GLU A 62 8.54 11.58 6.30
C GLU A 62 9.57 11.25 7.40
N SER A 63 9.47 12.01 8.48
CA SER A 63 10.21 11.91 9.74
C SER A 63 9.21 11.94 10.91
N PRO A 64 9.62 11.63 12.15
CA PRO A 64 8.73 11.78 13.31
C PRO A 64 8.12 13.20 13.40
N SER A 65 8.89 14.26 13.14
CA SER A 65 8.41 15.66 13.15
C SER A 65 7.33 15.95 12.11
N SER A 66 7.39 15.32 10.95
CA SER A 66 6.36 15.48 9.89
C SER A 66 5.05 14.74 10.22
N LEU A 67 5.13 13.68 11.04
CA LEU A 67 3.98 12.84 11.39
C LEU A 67 3.37 13.20 12.76
N GLY A 68 4.12 13.88 13.62
CA GLY A 68 3.73 14.26 14.97
C GLY A 68 4.05 15.74 15.25
N PRO A 69 3.06 16.60 15.52
CA PRO A 69 3.29 18.03 15.73
C PRO A 69 4.09 18.37 17.01
N SER A 70 4.27 17.40 17.91
CA SER A 70 5.09 17.51 19.12
C SER A 70 6.52 17.01 18.95
N GLU A 71 6.83 16.35 17.83
CA GLU A 71 8.13 15.75 17.57
C GLU A 71 9.05 16.78 16.89
N CYS A 72 10.33 16.81 17.29
CA CYS A 72 11.34 17.68 16.69
C CYS A 72 12.36 16.91 15.85
N ASP A 73 12.14 15.60 15.65
CA ASP A 73 13.07 14.74 14.93
C ASP A 73 12.79 14.79 13.41
N ASP A 74 13.69 15.43 12.69
CA ASP A 74 13.60 15.62 11.24
C ASP A 74 14.31 14.52 10.43
N GLU A 75 14.86 13.48 11.07
CA GLU A 75 15.53 12.39 10.35
C GLU A 75 14.49 11.52 9.61
N PRO A 76 14.60 11.35 8.28
CA PRO A 76 13.65 10.54 7.53
C PRO A 76 13.76 9.05 7.82
N PHE A 77 12.66 8.32 7.61
CA PHE A 77 12.62 6.87 7.72
C PHE A 77 13.24 6.17 6.49
N PHE A 78 13.83 5.00 6.72
CA PHE A 78 14.09 4.03 5.65
C PHE A 78 12.79 3.31 5.30
N SER A 79 12.28 3.52 4.08
CA SER A 79 11.05 2.89 3.60
C SER A 79 11.32 1.66 2.74
N PHE A 80 10.60 0.58 3.04
CA PHE A 80 10.54 -0.64 2.23
C PHE A 80 9.09 -0.97 1.92
N VAL A 81 8.86 -1.55 0.75
CA VAL A 81 7.53 -1.95 0.31
C VAL A 81 7.55 -3.31 -0.34
N ARG A 82 6.50 -4.09 -0.08
CA ARG A 82 6.19 -5.33 -0.76
C ARG A 82 4.72 -5.35 -1.12
N VAL A 83 4.42 -4.95 -2.36
CA VAL A 83 3.04 -4.84 -2.87
C VAL A 83 2.24 -3.84 -2.02
N ASP A 84 1.48 -4.31 -1.03
CA ASP A 84 0.63 -3.57 -0.11
C ASP A 84 1.16 -3.50 1.33
N ASP A 85 2.21 -4.26 1.64
CA ASP A 85 2.94 -4.15 2.90
C ASP A 85 3.95 -2.98 2.83
N HIS A 86 3.83 -2.03 3.77
CA HIS A 86 4.74 -0.90 3.92
C HIS A 86 5.47 -1.00 5.27
N ILE A 87 6.79 -0.82 5.24
CA ILE A 87 7.64 -0.87 6.44
C ILE A 87 8.52 0.37 6.48
N LEU A 88 8.44 1.11 7.59
CA LEU A 88 9.34 2.22 7.89
C LEU A 88 10.26 1.82 9.04
N LEU A 89 11.57 1.93 8.78
CA LEU A 89 12.63 1.68 9.75
C LEU A 89 13.33 2.97 10.10
N GLU A 90 13.78 3.06 11.34
CA GLU A 90 14.69 4.10 11.81
C GLU A 90 15.79 3.41 12.61
N ILE A 91 16.91 4.11 12.79
CA ILE A 91 17.95 3.65 13.69
C ILE A 91 17.44 3.82 15.13
N ASP A 92 17.59 2.77 15.93
CA ASP A 92 17.33 2.85 17.36
C ASP A 92 18.34 3.81 18.01
N ARG A 93 17.85 4.96 18.49
CA ARG A 93 18.66 6.01 19.11
C ARG A 93 18.12 6.27 20.51
N ASP A 94 18.87 5.85 21.52
CA ASP A 94 18.55 6.04 22.94
C ASP A 94 17.09 5.64 23.27
N ASN A 95 16.36 6.43 24.06
CA ASN A 95 14.96 6.16 24.46
C ASN A 95 13.92 6.78 23.50
N ARG A 96 14.26 7.00 22.21
CA ARG A 96 13.40 7.65 21.21
C ARG A 96 12.14 6.84 20.90
N LEU A 97 12.24 5.51 20.96
CA LEU A 97 11.09 4.61 20.95
C LEU A 97 10.61 4.44 22.40
N ILE A 98 9.85 5.41 22.92
CA ILE A 98 9.08 5.17 24.15
C ILE A 98 8.21 3.95 23.88
N LEU A 99 8.37 2.91 24.70
CA LEU A 99 7.55 1.70 24.72
C LEU A 99 6.07 2.10 24.62
N ALA A 100 5.50 1.93 23.43
CA ALA A 100 4.06 1.98 23.22
C ALA A 100 3.37 0.79 23.92
#